data_AF-V7DDN9-F1
#
_entry.id   AF-V7DDN9-F1
#
_cell.length_a   1.000
_cell.length_b   1.000
_cell.length_c   1.000
_cell.angle_alpha   90.00
_cell.angle_beta   90.00
_cell.angle_gamma   90.00
#
_symmetry.space_group_name_H-M   'P 1'
#
loop_
_entity.id
_entity.type
_entity.pdbx_description
1 polymer ?
#
loop_
_entity_poly.entity_id
_entity_poly.type
_entity_poly.pdbx_seq_one_letter_code
_entity_poly.pdbx_strand_id
1 'polypeptide(L)'
;MQRYPIGEHGIGGRNESWYYAKYDKATGKAFWIHEWSNMSGLKVIEGAKELPLEEAKSQSYYDEAVAVIQKNHPEWQPLQE
;
A
#
# COMPACT_ATOMS: atom_id res chain seq x y z
N MET A 1 -6.76 -11.48 6.40
CA MET A 1 -6.16 -10.42 5.58
C MET A 1 -5.32 -9.56 6.50
N GLN A 2 -4.02 -9.43 6.25
CA GLN A 2 -3.13 -8.64 7.09
C GLN A 2 -2.60 -7.44 6.29
N ARG A 3 -2.69 -6.23 6.87
CA ARG A 3 -2.19 -4.98 6.29
C ARG A 3 -0.95 -4.54 7.06
N TYR A 4 0.04 -4.06 6.35
CA TYR A 4 1.31 -3.61 6.88
C TYR A 4 1.57 -2.18 6.40
N PRO A 5 1.85 -1.22 7.28
CA PRO A 5 2.26 0.11 6.87
C PRO A 5 3.63 0.04 6.18
N ILE A 6 3.74 0.66 5.02
CA ILE A 6 4.96 0.70 4.20
C ILE A 6 5.47 2.12 3.96
N GLY A 7 4.65 3.13 4.27
CA GLY A 7 5.05 4.51 4.12
C GLY A 7 3.92 5.47 4.44
N GLU A 8 4.28 6.71 4.69
CA GLU A 8 3.35 7.81 4.86
C GLU A 8 3.97 9.09 4.29
N HIS A 9 3.14 10.02 3.84
CA HIS A 9 3.56 11.28 3.26
C HIS A 9 2.63 12.41 3.70
N GLY A 10 3.20 13.52 4.16
CA GLY A 10 2.46 14.75 4.45
C GLY A 10 1.55 14.71 5.69
N ILE A 11 1.72 13.71 6.56
CA ILE A 11 0.90 13.50 7.78
C ILE A 11 1.00 14.70 8.72
N GLY A 12 -0.15 15.17 9.23
CA GLY A 12 -0.27 16.36 10.07
C GLY A 12 -0.44 17.67 9.28
N GLY A 13 -0.67 17.59 7.97
CA GLY A 13 -0.87 18.72 7.08
C GLY A 13 -2.24 18.76 6.43
N ARG A 14 -2.33 19.46 5.29
CA ARG A 14 -3.55 19.49 4.47
C ARG A 14 -3.62 18.36 3.44
N ASN A 15 -2.53 17.64 3.18
CA ASN A 15 -2.50 16.57 2.19
C ASN A 15 -1.71 15.42 2.77
N GLU A 16 -2.43 14.37 3.11
CA GLU A 16 -1.93 13.21 3.83
C GLU A 16 -2.11 11.98 2.95
N SER A 17 -1.07 11.16 2.88
CA SER A 17 -1.08 9.90 2.14
C SER A 17 -0.50 8.82 3.02
N TRP A 18 -1.17 7.69 3.10
CA TRP A 18 -0.72 6.49 3.79
C TRP A 18 -0.64 5.34 2.81
N TYR A 19 0.43 4.57 2.92
CA TYR A 19 0.72 3.45 2.04
C TYR A 19 0.76 2.18 2.86
N TYR A 20 0.07 1.15 2.40
CA TYR A 20 0.00 -0.15 3.04
C TYR A 20 0.24 -1.28 2.04
N ALA A 21 0.94 -2.33 2.48
CA ALA A 21 0.95 -3.62 1.80
C ALA A 21 -0.05 -4.55 2.47
N LYS A 22 -0.86 -5.23 1.68
CA LYS A 22 -1.86 -6.19 2.17
C LYS A 22 -1.55 -7.56 1.59
N TYR A 23 -1.51 -8.56 2.44
CA TYR A 23 -1.40 -9.95 2.00
C TYR A 23 -2.68 -10.72 2.30
N ASP A 24 -3.20 -11.35 1.26
CA ASP A 24 -4.33 -12.27 1.33
C ASP A 24 -3.83 -13.70 1.29
N LYS A 25 -3.73 -14.32 2.47
CA LYS A 25 -3.29 -15.71 2.61
C LYS A 25 -4.24 -16.73 1.97
N ALA A 26 -5.52 -16.38 1.79
CA ALA A 26 -6.50 -17.30 1.19
C ALA A 26 -6.26 -17.47 -0.32
N THR A 27 -5.87 -16.40 -1.00
CA THR A 27 -5.57 -16.38 -2.44
C THR A 27 -4.07 -16.41 -2.75
N GLY A 28 -3.22 -16.22 -1.74
CA GLY A 28 -1.77 -16.09 -1.90
C GLY A 28 -1.34 -14.78 -2.57
N LYS A 29 -2.22 -13.78 -2.63
CA LYS A 29 -1.98 -12.52 -3.36
C LYS A 29 -1.58 -11.39 -2.43
N ALA A 30 -0.64 -10.58 -2.89
CA ALA A 30 -0.28 -9.32 -2.25
C ALA A 30 -0.91 -8.14 -3.01
N PHE A 31 -1.24 -7.09 -2.28
CA PHE A 31 -1.85 -5.87 -2.78
C PHE A 31 -1.12 -4.66 -2.20
N TRP A 32 -0.95 -3.65 -3.03
CA TRP A 32 -0.51 -2.32 -2.63
C TRP A 32 -1.76 -1.46 -2.42
N ILE A 33 -1.80 -0.75 -1.31
CA ILE A 33 -2.89 0.14 -0.94
C ILE A 33 -2.29 1.53 -0.72
N HIS A 34 -2.92 2.53 -1.31
CA HIS A 34 -2.67 3.93 -1.04
C HIS A 34 -3.96 4.61 -0.64
N GLU A 35 -3.97 5.12 0.58
CA GLU A 35 -5.04 5.92 1.14
C GLU A 35 -4.58 7.36 1.20
N TRP A 36 -5.44 8.31 0.89
CA TRP A 36 -5.13 9.73 0.98
C TRP A 36 -6.29 10.52 1.58
N SER A 37 -5.94 11.59 2.26
CA SER A 37 -6.83 12.59 2.82
C SER A 37 -6.31 13.98 2.45
N ASN A 38 -7.02 14.67 1.57
CA ASN A 38 -6.65 16.00 1.10
C ASN A 38 -7.71 17.02 1.51
N MET A 39 -7.29 18.09 2.16
CA MET A 39 -8.12 19.20 2.57
C MET A 39 -8.11 20.27 1.47
N SER A 40 -9.25 20.45 0.80
CA SER A 40 -9.45 21.50 -0.19
C SER A 40 -10.49 22.50 0.31
N GLY A 41 -10.03 23.68 0.72
CA GLY A 41 -10.86 24.68 1.41
C GLY A 41 -11.29 24.20 2.80
N LEU A 42 -12.60 24.03 3.01
CA LEU A 42 -13.20 23.48 4.24
C LEU A 42 -13.67 22.02 4.09
N LYS A 43 -13.35 21.37 2.96
CA LYS A 43 -13.76 20.00 2.67
C LYS A 43 -12.56 19.06 2.75
N VAL A 44 -12.77 17.91 3.37
CA VAL A 44 -11.82 16.79 3.35
C VAL A 44 -12.23 15.87 2.20
N ILE A 45 -11.27 15.53 1.34
CA ILE A 45 -11.42 14.61 0.22
C ILE A 45 -10.57 13.39 0.54
N GLU A 46 -11.23 12.31 0.87
CA GLU A 46 -10.60 11.03 1.16
C GLU A 46 -10.71 10.11 -0.04
N GLY A 47 -9.72 9.26 -0.24
CA GLY A 47 -9.76 8.22 -1.25
C GLY A 47 -8.78 7.10 -0.96
N ALA A 48 -9.05 5.95 -1.56
CA ALA A 48 -8.19 4.78 -1.45
C ALA A 48 -8.06 4.10 -2.81
N LYS A 49 -6.86 3.62 -3.09
CA LYS A 49 -6.54 2.83 -4.28
C LYS A 49 -5.89 1.54 -3.82
N GLU A 50 -6.52 0.41 -4.15
CA GLU A 50 -5.94 -0.92 -3.98
C GLU A 50 -5.56 -1.44 -5.37
N LEU A 51 -4.32 -1.94 -5.49
CA LEU A 51 -3.81 -2.57 -6.69
C LEU A 51 -3.14 -3.89 -6.32
N PRO A 52 -3.20 -4.93 -7.16
CA PRO A 52 -2.34 -6.09 -7.00
C PRO A 52 -0.88 -5.64 -6.97
N LEU A 53 -0.07 -6.22 -6.09
CA LEU A 53 1.33 -5.81 -5.95
C LEU A 53 2.08 -5.95 -7.28
N GLU A 54 1.74 -6.98 -8.05
CA GLU A 54 2.28 -7.26 -9.38
C GLU A 54 2.09 -6.10 -10.38
N GLU A 55 0.98 -5.37 -10.28
CA GLU A 55 0.69 -4.19 -11.11
C GLU A 55 1.20 -2.89 -10.47
N ALA A 56 1.54 -2.94 -9.17
CA ALA A 56 2.00 -1.81 -8.41
C ALA A 56 3.52 -1.54 -8.52
N LYS A 57 4.23 -2.21 -9.44
CA LYS A 57 5.70 -2.06 -9.66
C LYS A 57 6.16 -0.62 -9.86
N SER A 58 5.31 0.23 -10.44
CA SER A 58 5.60 1.66 -10.67
C SER A 58 5.03 2.59 -9.58
N GLN A 59 4.48 2.05 -8.49
CA GLN A 59 3.92 2.84 -7.40
C GLN A 59 4.96 3.18 -6.34
N SER A 60 4.71 4.25 -5.59
CA SER A 60 5.53 4.64 -4.44
C SER A 60 5.53 3.54 -3.38
N TYR A 61 6.67 3.35 -2.71
CA TYR A 61 6.83 2.34 -1.66
C TYR A 61 6.63 0.88 -2.15
N TYR A 62 6.70 0.62 -3.46
CA TYR A 62 6.58 -0.75 -3.99
C TYR A 62 7.65 -1.69 -3.43
N ASP A 63 8.92 -1.26 -3.42
CA ASP A 63 10.02 -2.08 -2.91
C ASP A 63 9.86 -2.39 -1.42
N GLU A 64 9.44 -1.39 -0.63
CA GLU A 64 9.11 -1.57 0.79
C GLU A 64 7.91 -2.50 0.98
N ALA A 65 6.90 -2.42 0.12
CA ALA A 65 5.78 -3.36 0.13
C ALA A 65 6.25 -4.80 -0.08
N VAL A 66 7.08 -5.03 -1.10
CA VAL A 66 7.65 -6.36 -1.39
C VAL A 66 8.46 -6.84 -0.19
N ALA A 67 9.37 -6.01 0.34
CA ALA A 67 10.23 -6.37 1.45
C ALA A 67 9.43 -6.71 2.72
N VAL A 68 8.39 -5.93 3.03
CA VAL A 68 7.52 -6.16 4.19
C VAL A 68 6.69 -7.42 4.01
N ILE A 69 6.12 -7.66 2.83
CA ILE A 69 5.40 -8.90 2.58
C ILE A 69 6.36 -10.09 2.65
N GLN A 70 7.52 -10.07 2.02
CA GLN A 70 8.49 -11.18 2.10
C GLN A 70 8.99 -11.43 3.53
N LYS A 71 9.18 -10.37 4.33
CA LYS A 71 9.61 -10.48 5.72
C LYS A 71 8.54 -11.15 6.61
N ASN A 72 7.27 -10.84 6.40
CA ASN A 72 6.16 -11.38 7.20
C ASN A 72 5.59 -12.68 6.64
N HIS A 73 5.68 -12.84 5.31
CA HIS A 73 5.16 -13.94 4.52
C HIS A 73 6.24 -14.41 3.54
N PRO A 74 7.28 -15.13 4.02
CA PRO A 74 8.32 -15.67 3.16
C PRO A 74 7.78 -16.74 2.18
N GLU A 75 6.58 -17.28 2.45
CA GLU A 75 5.83 -18.16 1.56
C GLU A 75 5.29 -17.44 0.32
N TRP A 76 5.16 -16.11 0.37
CA TRP A 76 4.79 -15.30 -0.78
C TRP A 76 6.02 -14.97 -1.61
N GLN A 77 5.98 -15.32 -2.90
CA GLN A 77 6.98 -14.93 -3.87
C GLN A 77 6.36 -13.95 -4.87
N PRO A 78 7.00 -12.80 -5.14
CA PRO A 78 6.59 -11.98 -6.27
C PRO A 78 6.72 -12.84 -7.53
N LEU A 79 5.69 -12.87 -8.37
CA LEU A 79 5.76 -13.50 -9.69
C LEU A 79 6.92 -12.85 -10.45
N GLN A 80 8.05 -13.57 -10.54
CA GLN A 80 9.15 -13.22 -11.42
C GLN A 80 8.64 -13.46 -12.83
N GLU A 81 8.40 -12.36 -13.57
CA GLU A 81 8.25 -12.41 -15.03
C GLU A 81 9.52 -12.93 -15.70
#